data_AF-A0A0P9GQR1-F1
#
_entry.id   AF-A0A0P9GQR1-F1
#
_cell.length_a   1.000
_cell.length_b   1.000
_cell.length_c   1.000
_cell.angle_alpha   90.00
_cell.angle_beta   90.00
_cell.angle_gamma   90.00
#
_symmetry.space_group_name_H-M   'P 1'
#
loop_
_entity.id
_entity.type
_entity.pdbx_description
1 polymer ?
#
loop_
_entity_poly.entity_id
_entity_poly.type
_entity_poly.pdbx_seq_one_letter_code
_entity_poly.pdbx_strand_id
1 'polypeptide(L)'
;MHDVIGTSVASQESVVAAFTLAHRVASSQLSPFDAVCMAASLGGDTDTIAAILGAMLGACNGMHAWPAALIEQIDAVNALDLAPLVEQLLALRAG
;
A
#
# COMPACT_ATOMS: atom_id res chain seq x y z
N MET A 1 -26.97 6.68 18.34
CA MET A 1 -27.11 5.26 17.97
C MET A 1 -25.93 4.94 17.06
N HIS A 2 -24.82 4.51 17.68
CA HIS A 2 -23.60 4.13 16.99
C HIS A 2 -23.76 2.68 16.56
N ASP A 3 -23.86 2.44 15.25
CA ASP A 3 -23.75 1.09 14.72
C ASP A 3 -22.48 0.96 13.87
N VAL A 4 -21.73 -0.08 14.21
CA VAL A 4 -20.43 -0.49 13.71
C VAL A 4 -20.65 -1.12 12.34
N ILE A 5 -20.98 -0.31 11.33
CA ILE A 5 -21.23 -0.78 9.96
C ILE A 5 -19.95 -0.56 9.15
N GLY A 6 -19.13 -1.61 9.01
CA GLY A 6 -18.13 -1.67 7.93
C GLY A 6 -16.73 -2.16 8.31
N THR A 7 -16.32 -2.12 9.57
CA THR A 7 -14.90 -2.36 9.95
C THR A 7 -14.54 -3.82 10.28
N SER A 8 -15.51 -4.75 10.25
CA SER A 8 -15.26 -6.13 10.74
C SER A 8 -14.96 -7.11 9.59
N VAL A 9 -15.89 -7.30 8.66
CA VAL A 9 -15.75 -8.31 7.59
C VAL A 9 -14.85 -7.82 6.45
N ALA A 10 -15.09 -6.59 5.95
CA ALA A 10 -14.30 -6.02 4.86
C ALA A 10 -12.82 -5.84 5.24
N SER A 11 -12.53 -5.45 6.49
CA SER A 11 -11.15 -5.32 6.98
C SER A 11 -10.45 -6.68 7.15
N GLN A 12 -11.16 -7.71 7.62
CA GLN A 12 -10.60 -9.07 7.72
C GLN A 12 -10.27 -9.64 6.33
N GLU A 13 -11.14 -9.43 5.34
CA GLU A 13 -10.90 -9.88 3.96
C GLU A 13 -9.76 -9.08 3.31
N SER A 14 -9.74 -7.76 3.48
CA SER A 14 -8.74 -6.89 2.86
C SER A 14 -7.32 -7.11 3.40
N VAL A 15 -7.18 -7.27 4.72
CA VAL A 15 -5.87 -7.54 5.34
C VAL A 15 -5.35 -8.91 4.89
N VAL A 16 -6.19 -9.95 4.89
CA VAL A 16 -5.78 -11.29 4.45
C VAL A 16 -5.40 -11.30 2.97
N ALA A 17 -6.15 -10.60 2.12
CA ALA A 17 -5.81 -10.45 0.71
C ALA A 17 -4.45 -9.77 0.50
N ALA A 18 -4.19 -8.66 1.22
CA ALA A 18 -2.91 -7.96 1.17
C ALA A 18 -1.74 -8.87 1.61
N PHE A 19 -1.87 -9.59 2.72
CA PHE A 19 -0.83 -10.54 3.18
C PHE A 19 -0.60 -11.68 2.20
N THR A 20 -1.67 -12.19 1.57
CA THR A 20 -1.56 -13.26 0.55
C THR A 20 -0.75 -12.79 -0.66
N LEU A 21 -1.00 -11.58 -1.15
CA LEU A 21 -0.23 -10.99 -2.26
C LEU A 21 1.21 -10.68 -1.85
N ALA A 22 1.43 -10.15 -0.65
CA ALA A 22 2.77 -9.91 -0.12
C ALA A 22 3.59 -11.21 -0.03
N HIS A 23 2.96 -12.32 0.39
CA HIS A 23 3.61 -13.63 0.42
C HIS A 23 4.03 -14.12 -0.98
N ARG A 24 3.22 -13.87 -2.02
CA ARG A 24 3.60 -14.19 -3.41
C ARG A 24 4.82 -13.40 -3.88
N VAL A 25 4.92 -12.13 -3.49
CA VAL A 25 6.12 -11.31 -3.75
C VAL A 25 7.33 -11.88 -3.01
N ALA A 26 7.19 -12.19 -1.72
CA ALA A 26 8.26 -12.81 -0.92
C ALA A 26 8.70 -14.18 -1.47
N SER A 27 7.79 -14.91 -2.12
CA SER A 27 8.05 -16.17 -2.80
C SER A 27 8.61 -16.00 -4.22
N SER A 28 8.96 -14.78 -4.64
CA SER A 28 9.45 -14.44 -5.98
C SER A 28 8.49 -14.83 -7.12
N GLN A 29 7.19 -14.94 -6.83
CA GLN A 29 6.16 -15.28 -7.83
C GLN A 29 5.59 -14.02 -8.53
N LEU A 30 5.77 -12.84 -7.92
CA LEU A 30 5.32 -11.55 -8.44
C LEU A 30 6.33 -10.47 -8.09
N SER A 31 6.45 -9.45 -8.94
CA SER A 31 7.13 -8.22 -8.55
C SER A 31 6.26 -7.40 -7.59
N PRO A 32 6.85 -6.51 -6.75
CA PRO A 32 6.07 -5.65 -5.87
C PRO A 32 5.03 -4.79 -6.61
N PHE A 33 5.43 -4.23 -7.75
CA PHE A 33 4.56 -3.39 -8.57
C PHE A 33 3.40 -4.20 -9.17
N ASP A 34 3.67 -5.38 -9.74
CA ASP A 34 2.61 -6.24 -10.30
C ASP A 34 1.62 -6.68 -9.23
N ALA A 35 2.08 -6.92 -8.00
CA ALA A 35 1.21 -7.30 -6.89
C ALA A 35 0.26 -6.15 -6.51
N VAL A 36 0.72 -4.89 -6.51
CA VAL A 36 -0.13 -3.72 -6.28
C VAL A 36 -1.12 -3.50 -7.43
N CYS A 37 -0.67 -3.63 -8.69
CA CYS A 37 -1.57 -3.57 -9.85
C CYS A 37 -2.64 -4.66 -9.81
N MET A 38 -2.26 -5.87 -9.39
CA MET A 38 -3.20 -6.97 -9.18
C MET A 38 -4.20 -6.63 -8.08
N ALA A 39 -3.73 -6.15 -6.92
CA ALA A 39 -4.60 -5.72 -5.83
C ALA A 39 -5.64 -4.68 -6.28
N ALA A 40 -5.21 -3.67 -7.05
CA ALA A 40 -6.08 -2.65 -7.61
C ALA A 40 -7.11 -3.18 -8.63
N SER A 41 -6.89 -4.39 -9.17
CA SER A 41 -7.72 -5.00 -10.22
C SER A 41 -8.67 -6.11 -9.73
N LEU A 42 -8.61 -6.51 -8.46
CA LEU A 42 -9.34 -7.69 -7.92
C LEU A 42 -10.87 -7.50 -7.77
N GLY A 43 -11.39 -6.27 -7.87
CA GLY A 43 -12.78 -5.90 -7.63
C GLY A 43 -13.15 -5.81 -6.13
N GLY A 44 -14.06 -4.89 -5.76
CA GLY A 44 -14.41 -4.62 -4.36
C GLY A 44 -13.55 -3.52 -3.70
N ASP A 45 -13.08 -3.75 -2.47
CA ASP A 45 -12.30 -2.81 -1.62
C ASP A 45 -10.80 -2.75 -2.04
N THR A 46 -10.58 -2.63 -3.35
CA THR A 46 -9.28 -2.78 -4.00
C THR A 46 -8.28 -1.68 -3.65
N ASP A 47 -8.75 -0.47 -3.36
CA ASP A 47 -7.94 0.66 -2.91
C ASP A 47 -7.38 0.40 -1.52
N THR A 48 -8.20 -0.11 -0.59
CA THR A 48 -7.76 -0.50 0.75
C THR A 48 -6.72 -1.62 0.70
N ILE A 49 -6.96 -2.67 -0.10
CA ILE A 49 -6.01 -3.79 -0.27
C ILE A 49 -4.69 -3.28 -0.89
N ALA A 50 -4.77 -2.51 -1.96
CA ALA A 50 -3.59 -1.98 -2.65
C ALA A 50 -2.79 -1.01 -1.77
N ALA A 51 -3.46 -0.19 -0.94
CA ALA A 51 -2.80 0.71 0.00
C ALA A 51 -2.05 -0.04 1.10
N ILE A 52 -2.69 -1.04 1.73
CA ILE A 52 -2.04 -1.87 2.77
C ILE A 52 -0.87 -2.65 2.17
N LEU A 53 -1.09 -3.30 1.02
CA LEU A 53 -0.05 -4.05 0.32
C LEU A 53 1.12 -3.15 -0.09
N GLY A 54 0.83 -1.99 -0.68
CA GLY A 54 1.83 -1.00 -1.08
C GLY A 54 2.65 -0.50 0.09
N ALA A 55 2.02 -0.20 1.23
CA ALA A 55 2.72 0.18 2.45
C ALA A 55 3.66 -0.92 2.97
N MET A 56 3.19 -2.18 3.03
CA MET A 56 4.00 -3.32 3.45
C MET A 56 5.20 -3.53 2.52
N LEU A 57 4.96 -3.59 1.22
CA LEU A 57 6.02 -3.84 0.24
C LEU A 57 7.01 -2.69 0.16
N GLY A 58 6.55 -1.43 0.29
CA GLY A 58 7.40 -0.24 0.32
C GLY A 58 8.28 -0.19 1.56
N ALA A 59 7.74 -0.58 2.72
CA ALA A 59 8.52 -0.69 3.96
C ALA A 59 9.60 -1.80 3.87
N CYS A 60 9.29 -2.93 3.23
CA CYS A 60 10.23 -4.05 3.10
C CYS A 60 11.28 -3.89 2.00
N ASN A 61 10.92 -3.27 0.87
CA ASN A 61 11.77 -3.19 -0.33
C ASN A 61 12.30 -1.77 -0.58
N GLY A 62 11.81 -0.74 0.10
CA GLY A 62 12.18 0.64 -0.15
C GLY A 62 11.60 1.22 -1.45
N MET A 63 11.90 2.50 -1.70
CA MET A 63 11.31 3.27 -2.81
C MET A 63 11.71 2.77 -4.21
N HIS A 64 12.81 2.01 -4.34
CA HIS A 64 13.22 1.45 -5.62
C HIS A 64 12.25 0.40 -6.18
N ALA A 65 11.31 -0.08 -5.35
CA ALA A 65 10.29 -1.04 -5.76
C ALA A 65 9.22 -0.40 -6.68
N TRP A 66 9.19 0.93 -6.77
CA TRP A 66 8.16 1.68 -7.47
C TRP A 66 8.72 2.37 -8.73
N PRO A 67 7.97 2.40 -9.84
CA PRO A 67 8.35 3.18 -11.01
C PRO A 67 8.36 4.69 -10.70
N ALA A 68 9.53 5.33 -10.76
CA ALA A 68 9.70 6.75 -10.41
C ALA A 68 8.75 7.67 -11.21
N ALA A 69 8.59 7.41 -12.51
CA ALA A 69 7.70 8.19 -13.38
C ALA A 69 6.23 8.15 -12.92
N LEU A 70 5.77 7.06 -12.30
CA LEU A 70 4.41 6.98 -11.77
C LEU A 70 4.27 7.74 -10.45
N ILE A 71 5.30 7.72 -9.60
CA ILE A 71 5.33 8.53 -8.37
C ILE A 71 5.27 10.01 -8.75
N GLU A 72 6.13 10.46 -9.67
CA GLU A 72 6.16 11.85 -10.15
C GLU A 72 4.80 12.28 -10.72
N GLN A 73 4.13 11.39 -11.47
CA GLN A 73 2.79 11.66 -11.97
C GLN A 73 1.76 11.83 -10.85
N ILE A 74 1.80 10.97 -9.83
CA ILE A 74 0.88 11.06 -8.68
C ILE A 74 1.11 12.36 -7.92
N ASP A 75 2.36 12.72 -7.64
CA ASP A 75 2.71 13.95 -6.92
C ASP A 75 2.27 15.19 -7.71
N ALA A 76 2.53 15.22 -9.03
CA ALA A 76 2.18 16.34 -9.89
C ALA A 76 0.66 16.55 -10.03
N VAL A 77 -0.12 15.46 -10.16
CA VAL A 77 -1.58 15.54 -10.33
C VAL A 77 -2.28 15.89 -9.03
N ASN A 78 -1.78 15.41 -7.89
CA ASN A 78 -2.42 15.60 -6.59
C ASN A 78 -1.82 16.76 -5.77
N ALA A 79 -0.77 17.42 -6.28
CA ALA A 79 0.00 18.43 -5.56
C ALA A 79 0.45 17.94 -4.17
N LEU A 80 0.92 16.69 -4.10
CA LEU A 80 1.37 16.06 -2.86
C LEU A 80 2.84 16.42 -2.61
N ASP A 81 3.15 16.80 -1.36
CA ASP A 81 4.52 16.95 -0.86
C ASP A 81 4.68 16.05 0.37
N LEU A 82 4.96 14.77 0.12
CA LEU A 82 5.03 13.74 1.18
C LEU A 82 6.40 13.65 1.83
N ALA A 83 7.46 14.17 1.20
CA ALA A 83 8.83 14.06 1.71
C ALA A 83 8.98 14.68 3.13
N PRO A 84 8.46 15.88 3.41
CA PRO A 84 8.53 16.44 4.77
C PRO A 84 7.81 15.59 5.82
N LEU A 85 6.67 14.98 5.46
CA LEU A 85 5.91 14.12 6.36
C LEU A 85 6.68 12.83 6.66
N VAL A 86 7.27 12.20 5.63
CA VAL A 86 8.11 11.00 5.81
C VAL A 86 9.28 11.29 6.74
N GLU A 87 9.99 12.41 6.55
CA GLU A 87 11.11 12.79 7.43
C GLU A 87 10.68 13.00 8.88
N GLN A 88 9.53 13.64 9.12
CA GLN A 88 8.98 13.80 10.46
C GLN A 88 8.62 12.47 11.12
N LEU A 89 8.00 11.55 10.38
CA LEU A 89 7.66 10.21 10.88
C LEU A 89 8.92 9.38 11.18
N LEU A 90 9.97 9.51 10.37
CA LEU A 90 11.25 8.87 10.60
C LEU A 90 11.97 9.44 11.84
N ALA A 91 11.90 10.76 12.04
CA ALA A 91 12.44 11.41 13.23
C ALA A 91 11.71 10.94 14.51
N LEU A 92 10.38 10.79 14.46
CA LEU A 92 9.60 10.24 15.58
C LEU A 92 9.96 8.79 15.90
N ARG A 93 10.32 7.98 14.91
CA ARG A 93 10.74 6.58 15.13
C ARG A 93 12.11 6.47 15.82
N ALA A 94 12.96 7.48 15.65
CA ALA A 94 14.33 7.48 16.19
C ALA A 94 14.42 8.01 17.64
N GLY A 95 13.36 8.66 18.15
CA GLY A 95 13.25 9.13 19.54
C GLY A 95 12.53 8.15 20.43
#